data_AF-A0A2I4DQC8-F1
#
_entry.id   AF-A0A2I4DQC8-F1
#
_cell.length_a   1.000
_cell.length_b   1.000
_cell.length_c   1.000
_cell.angle_alpha   90.00
_cell.angle_beta   90.00
_cell.angle_gamma   90.00
#
_symmetry.space_group_name_H-M   'P 1'
#
loop_
_entity.id
_entity.type
_entity.pdbx_description
1 polymer ?
#
loop_
_entity_poly.entity_id
_entity_poly.type
_entity_poly.pdbx_seq_one_letter_code
_entity_poly.pdbx_strand_id
1 'polypeptide(L)'
;MTSFLNSESSNISILNGDNFSDWKENVLSTLGFMNLDLALRVDEPPIPTESSSLVDKSTYERWEQSNRLSLMLIKSHMSKSIRGSIPDCDKVKDCIKAIEEQFVSSDKALASTLMNKLSVIKHGKSRSMHEHIMEIRDIAAKLRSFEIEISDSFLVHFILNSLPT
;
A
#
# COMPACT_ATOMS: atom_id res chain seq x y z
N MET A 1 -22.52 18.95 -2.83
CA MET A 1 -21.39 18.39 -3.62
C MET A 1 -20.05 18.71 -2.96
N THR A 2 -19.74 19.97 -2.64
CA THR A 2 -18.49 20.35 -1.94
C THR A 2 -18.34 19.73 -0.54
N SER A 3 -19.43 19.52 0.20
CA SER A 3 -19.41 18.86 1.52
C SER A 3 -19.13 17.35 1.46
N PHE A 4 -19.56 16.66 0.40
CA PHE A 4 -19.33 15.23 0.20
C PHE A 4 -17.88 14.96 -0.22
N LEU A 5 -17.33 15.78 -1.11
CA LEU A 5 -15.94 15.65 -1.57
C LEU A 5 -14.94 15.90 -0.42
N ASN A 6 -15.20 16.86 0.46
CA ASN A 6 -14.39 17.08 1.68
C ASN A 6 -14.52 15.93 2.69
N SER A 7 -15.68 15.27 2.76
CA SER A 7 -15.94 14.13 3.64
C SER A 7 -15.23 12.86 3.18
N GLU A 8 -15.13 12.63 1.87
CA GLU A 8 -14.46 11.46 1.29
C GLU A 8 -12.93 11.58 1.39
N SER A 9 -12.36 12.76 1.10
CA SER A 9 -10.91 12.98 1.25
C SER A 9 -10.43 12.91 2.70
N SER A 10 -11.31 13.17 3.68
CA SER A 10 -10.97 13.11 5.11
C SER A 10 -10.99 11.69 5.70
N ASN A 11 -11.44 10.69 4.94
CA ASN A 11 -11.40 9.28 5.36
C ASN A 11 -10.10 8.55 4.96
N ILE A 12 -9.23 9.17 4.15
CA ILE A 12 -7.94 8.58 3.81
C ILE A 12 -7.00 8.70 5.01
N SER A 13 -6.67 7.57 5.61
CA SER A 13 -5.66 7.49 6.68
C SER A 13 -4.30 7.98 6.19
N ILE A 14 -3.45 8.49 7.09
CA ILE A 14 -2.08 8.83 6.72
C ILE A 14 -1.27 7.55 6.52
N LEU A 15 -0.54 7.44 5.41
CA LEU A 15 0.41 6.35 5.18
C LEU A 15 1.51 6.41 6.24
N ASN A 16 1.66 5.34 7.02
CA ASN A 16 2.53 5.31 8.21
C ASN A 16 3.49 4.11 8.29
N GLY A 17 3.51 3.23 7.28
CA GLY A 17 4.40 2.06 7.26
C GLY A 17 3.63 0.74 7.17
N ASP A 18 2.65 0.58 8.05
CA ASP A 18 1.97 -0.70 8.27
C ASP A 18 0.63 -0.80 7.53
N ASN A 19 0.15 0.30 6.97
CA ASN A 19 -1.18 0.41 6.36
C ASN A 19 -1.14 0.57 4.84
N PHE A 20 -0.05 0.20 4.16
CA PHE A 20 0.13 0.48 2.73
C PHE A 20 -0.99 -0.09 1.86
N SER A 21 -1.40 -1.34 2.08
CA SER A 21 -2.47 -1.99 1.31
C SER A 21 -3.78 -1.20 1.39
N ASP A 22 -4.29 -0.99 2.61
CA ASP A 22 -5.53 -0.26 2.85
C ASP A 22 -5.43 1.20 2.39
N TRP A 23 -4.29 1.83 2.61
CA TRP A 23 -4.04 3.21 2.17
C TRP A 23 -4.13 3.34 0.66
N LYS A 24 -3.48 2.43 -0.08
CA LYS A 24 -3.45 2.43 -1.54
C LYS A 24 -4.86 2.26 -2.11
N GLU A 25 -5.62 1.30 -1.60
CA GLU A 25 -7.01 1.06 -2.03
C GLU A 25 -7.89 2.30 -1.82
N ASN A 26 -7.81 2.90 -0.63
CA ASN A 26 -8.58 4.09 -0.28
C ASN A 26 -8.20 5.29 -1.17
N VAL A 27 -6.91 5.54 -1.35
CA VAL A 27 -6.43 6.64 -2.22
C VAL A 27 -6.89 6.47 -3.65
N LEU A 28 -6.70 5.29 -4.24
CA LEU A 28 -7.08 5.03 -5.63
C LEU A 28 -8.61 5.14 -5.82
N SER A 29 -9.38 4.65 -4.84
CA SER A 29 -10.84 4.77 -4.84
C SER A 29 -11.28 6.23 -4.79
N THR A 30 -10.72 7.03 -3.89
CA THR A 30 -11.03 8.47 -3.79
C THR A 30 -10.66 9.22 -5.08
N LEU A 31 -9.49 8.92 -5.68
CA LEU A 31 -9.12 9.53 -6.97
C LEU A 31 -10.13 9.20 -8.07
N GLY A 32 -10.64 7.96 -8.10
CA GLY A 32 -11.71 7.54 -9.01
C GLY A 32 -13.01 8.32 -8.76
N PHE A 33 -13.48 8.39 -7.51
CA PHE A 33 -14.71 9.13 -7.17
C PHE A 33 -14.62 10.62 -7.48
N MET A 34 -13.44 11.21 -7.39
CA MET A 34 -13.19 12.61 -7.71
C MET A 34 -12.93 12.87 -9.20
N ASN A 35 -12.96 11.85 -10.06
CA ASN A 35 -12.57 11.91 -11.48
C ASN A 35 -11.15 12.45 -11.71
N LEU A 36 -10.24 12.13 -10.79
CA LEU A 36 -8.82 12.54 -10.85
C LEU A 36 -7.90 11.41 -11.31
N ASP A 37 -8.43 10.24 -11.65
CA ASP A 37 -7.68 9.03 -12.00
C ASP A 37 -7.27 8.93 -13.49
N LEU A 38 -7.56 9.95 -14.31
CA LEU A 38 -7.24 9.93 -15.75
C LEU A 38 -5.75 9.69 -16.01
N ALA A 39 -4.86 10.41 -15.32
CA ALA A 39 -3.41 10.29 -15.48
C ALA A 39 -2.83 8.96 -14.95
N LEU A 40 -3.62 8.20 -14.16
CA LEU A 40 -3.27 6.83 -13.77
C LEU A 40 -3.65 5.82 -14.86
N ARG A 41 -4.74 6.08 -15.61
CA ARG A 41 -5.29 5.17 -16.61
C ARG A 41 -4.71 5.35 -18.01
N VAL A 42 -4.31 6.57 -18.36
CA VAL A 42 -3.87 6.93 -19.71
C VAL A 42 -2.46 7.50 -19.65
N ASP A 43 -1.61 7.08 -20.57
CA ASP A 43 -0.26 7.63 -20.70
C ASP A 43 -0.29 9.12 -21.07
N GLU A 44 0.79 9.82 -20.79
CA GLU A 44 0.90 11.26 -21.03
C GLU A 44 0.65 11.58 -22.52
N PRO A 45 -0.36 12.42 -22.84
CA PRO A 45 -0.59 12.84 -24.21
C PRO A 45 0.54 13.77 -24.69
N PRO A 46 0.77 13.87 -26.01
CA PRO A 46 1.76 14.79 -26.55
C PRO A 46 1.54 16.22 -26.08
N ILE A 47 2.62 16.90 -25.69
CA ILE A 47 2.57 18.30 -25.28
C ILE A 47 2.01 19.13 -26.45
N PRO A 48 0.92 19.89 -26.25
CA PRO A 48 0.32 20.67 -27.30
C PRO A 48 1.25 21.78 -27.80
N THR A 49 1.18 22.03 -29.11
CA THR A 49 1.86 23.13 -29.78
C THR A 49 0.85 24.21 -30.20
N GLU A 50 1.33 25.34 -30.73
CA GLU A 50 0.44 26.38 -31.24
C GLU A 50 -0.52 25.85 -32.31
N SER A 51 -0.03 24.95 -33.19
CA SER A 51 -0.78 24.29 -34.26
C SER A 51 -1.70 23.15 -33.82
N SER A 52 -1.63 22.72 -32.55
CA SER A 52 -2.48 21.64 -32.06
C SER A 52 -3.96 22.03 -32.07
N SER A 53 -4.84 21.05 -32.30
CA SER A 53 -6.27 21.29 -32.29
C SER A 53 -6.76 21.67 -30.89
N LEU A 54 -7.95 22.28 -30.80
CA LEU A 54 -8.57 22.57 -29.50
C LEU A 54 -8.85 21.29 -28.70
N VAL A 55 -9.11 20.18 -29.38
CA VAL A 55 -9.33 18.87 -28.76
C VAL A 55 -8.05 18.35 -28.13
N ASP A 56 -6.91 18.47 -28.82
CA ASP A 56 -5.61 18.03 -28.28
C ASP A 56 -5.21 18.84 -27.05
N LYS A 57 -5.38 20.18 -27.14
CA LYS A 57 -5.11 21.09 -26.02
C LYS A 57 -5.96 20.76 -24.80
N SER A 58 -7.27 20.59 -24.97
CA SER A 58 -8.16 20.22 -23.86
C SER A 58 -7.88 18.82 -23.29
N THR A 59 -7.44 17.88 -24.14
CA THR A 59 -7.07 16.52 -23.70
C THR A 59 -5.84 16.56 -22.79
N TYR A 60 -4.81 17.31 -23.19
CA TYR A 60 -3.61 17.50 -22.38
C TYR A 60 -3.92 18.24 -21.07
N GLU A 61 -4.67 19.34 -21.11
CA GLU A 61 -5.04 20.10 -19.91
C GLU A 61 -5.79 19.25 -18.88
N ARG A 62 -6.73 18.40 -19.33
CA ARG A 62 -7.47 17.50 -18.45
C ARG A 62 -6.57 16.41 -17.86
N TRP A 63 -5.62 15.89 -18.64
CA TRP A 63 -4.63 14.92 -18.15
C TRP A 63 -3.70 15.56 -17.12
N GLU A 64 -3.16 16.76 -17.40
CA GLU A 64 -2.33 17.51 -16.45
C GLU A 64 -3.11 17.76 -15.16
N GLN A 65 -4.32 18.32 -15.26
CA GLN A 65 -5.11 18.61 -14.06
C GLN A 65 -5.30 17.38 -13.18
N SER A 66 -5.59 16.23 -13.78
CA SER A 66 -5.69 14.95 -13.09
C SER A 66 -4.35 14.53 -12.45
N ASN A 67 -3.24 14.66 -13.18
CA ASN A 67 -1.89 14.36 -12.70
C ASN A 67 -1.52 15.21 -11.47
N ARG A 68 -1.58 16.54 -11.60
CA ARG A 68 -1.22 17.49 -10.54
C ARG A 68 -2.06 17.35 -9.28
N LEU A 69 -3.39 17.22 -9.43
CA LEU A 69 -4.29 17.10 -8.29
C LEU A 69 -4.13 15.75 -7.57
N SER A 70 -3.91 14.66 -8.32
CA SER A 70 -3.64 13.35 -7.72
C SER A 70 -2.33 13.34 -6.93
N LEU A 71 -1.26 13.91 -7.48
CA LEU A 71 0.02 14.07 -6.77
C LEU A 71 -0.15 14.87 -5.47
N MET A 72 -0.94 15.95 -5.51
CA MET A 72 -1.20 16.76 -4.32
C MET A 72 -1.92 15.96 -3.23
N LEU A 73 -2.96 15.21 -3.59
CA LEU A 73 -3.73 14.37 -2.67
C LEU A 73 -2.88 13.23 -2.10
N ILE A 74 -2.16 12.49 -2.95
CA ILE A 74 -1.26 11.41 -2.49
C ILE A 74 -0.24 11.97 -1.51
N LYS A 75 0.46 13.06 -1.88
CA LYS A 75 1.47 13.67 -1.02
C LYS A 75 0.85 14.13 0.30
N SER A 76 -0.34 14.72 0.32
CA SER A 76 -0.99 15.19 1.57
C SER A 76 -1.35 14.05 2.53
N HIS A 77 -1.59 12.84 2.02
CA HIS A 77 -1.90 11.65 2.83
C HIS A 77 -0.69 10.75 3.09
N MET A 78 0.53 11.27 2.98
CA MET A 78 1.76 10.60 3.42
C MET A 78 2.38 11.28 4.65
N SER A 79 2.85 10.46 5.59
CA SER A 79 3.68 10.95 6.69
C SER A 79 4.98 11.59 6.17
N LYS A 80 5.54 12.52 6.94
CA LYS A 80 6.75 13.27 6.53
C LYS A 80 7.96 12.36 6.30
N SER A 81 8.11 11.30 7.10
CA SER A 81 9.20 10.33 6.97
C SER A 81 9.14 9.59 5.64
N ILE A 82 7.96 9.09 5.26
CA ILE A 82 7.75 8.37 3.99
C ILE A 82 7.83 9.32 2.81
N ARG A 83 7.25 10.52 2.92
CA ARG A 83 7.38 11.54 1.86
C ARG A 83 8.84 11.87 1.56
N GLY A 84 9.72 11.88 2.57
CA GLY A 84 11.15 12.13 2.39
C GLY A 84 11.94 10.96 1.80
N SER A 85 11.40 9.74 1.80
CA SER A 85 12.05 8.56 1.21
C SER A 85 11.61 8.28 -0.23
N ILE A 86 10.51 8.88 -0.67
CA ILE A 86 10.02 8.76 -2.05
C ILE A 86 10.74 9.79 -2.94
N PRO A 87 11.30 9.38 -4.09
CA PRO A 87 11.85 10.32 -5.07
C PRO A 87 10.82 11.37 -5.51
N ASP A 88 11.27 12.55 -5.89
CA ASP A 88 10.37 13.50 -6.53
C ASP A 88 9.88 12.94 -7.87
N CYS A 89 8.56 13.02 -8.05
CA CYS A 89 7.85 12.45 -9.20
C CYS A 89 7.01 13.55 -9.86
N ASP A 90 7.22 13.76 -11.15
CA ASP A 90 6.41 14.68 -11.96
C ASP A 90 5.09 14.04 -12.40
N LYS A 91 5.03 12.71 -12.43
CA LYS A 91 3.86 11.93 -12.85
C LYS A 91 3.30 11.13 -11.69
N VAL A 92 1.98 11.15 -11.54
CA VAL A 92 1.26 10.40 -10.51
C VAL A 92 1.49 8.90 -10.63
N LYS A 93 1.57 8.37 -11.86
CA LYS A 93 1.81 6.95 -12.15
C LYS A 93 3.18 6.51 -11.64
N ASP A 94 4.21 7.32 -11.86
CA ASP A 94 5.56 7.06 -11.37
C ASP A 94 5.63 7.20 -9.84
N CYS A 95 4.88 8.15 -9.26
CA CYS A 95 4.79 8.32 -7.81
C CYS A 95 4.18 7.09 -7.12
N ILE A 96 3.03 6.60 -7.59
CA ILE A 96 2.42 5.38 -7.05
C ILE A 96 3.36 4.19 -7.17
N LYS A 97 4.05 4.04 -8.32
CA LYS A 97 5.02 2.97 -8.54
C LYS A 97 6.20 3.05 -7.56
N ALA A 98 6.77 4.24 -7.36
CA ALA A 98 7.88 4.43 -6.41
C ALA A 98 7.47 4.10 -4.97
N ILE A 99 6.23 4.45 -4.59
CA ILE A 99 5.66 4.08 -3.30
C ILE A 99 5.53 2.55 -3.22
N GLU A 100 4.89 1.91 -4.20
CA GLU A 100 4.77 0.45 -4.26
C GLU A 100 6.12 -0.27 -4.11
N GLU A 101 7.14 0.18 -4.84
CA GLU A 101 8.48 -0.42 -4.78
C GLU A 101 9.11 -0.32 -3.38
N GLN A 102 8.94 0.83 -2.70
CA GLN A 102 9.40 0.99 -1.32
C GLN A 102 8.72 -0.02 -0.38
N PHE A 103 7.41 -0.20 -0.49
CA PHE A 103 6.66 -1.10 0.39
C PHE A 103 6.85 -2.57 0.04
N VAL A 104 6.97 -2.95 -1.24
CA VAL A 104 7.27 -4.33 -1.64
C VAL A 104 8.59 -4.81 -1.02
N SER A 105 9.61 -3.95 -0.96
CA SER A 105 10.89 -4.30 -0.32
C SER A 105 10.75 -4.46 1.21
N SER A 106 9.98 -3.58 1.86
CA SER A 106 9.69 -3.62 3.29
C SER A 106 8.88 -4.87 3.67
N ASP A 107 7.81 -5.16 2.93
CA ASP A 107 6.94 -6.31 3.14
C ASP A 107 7.71 -7.62 3.00
N LYS A 108 8.60 -7.73 2.01
CA LYS A 108 9.49 -8.90 1.85
C LYS A 108 10.42 -9.08 3.05
N ALA A 109 11.00 -8.00 3.57
CA ALA A 109 11.89 -8.06 4.74
C ALA A 109 11.12 -8.42 6.02
N LEU A 110 9.93 -7.86 6.22
CA LEU A 110 9.04 -8.19 7.33
C LEU A 110 8.55 -9.64 7.24
N ALA A 111 8.11 -10.07 6.07
CA ALA A 111 7.73 -11.46 5.80
C ALA A 111 8.88 -12.43 6.09
N SER A 112 10.10 -12.13 5.63
CA SER A 112 11.29 -12.93 5.94
C SER A 112 11.57 -13.00 7.45
N THR A 113 11.43 -11.87 8.16
CA THR A 113 11.59 -11.80 9.61
C THR A 113 10.56 -12.66 10.33
N LEU A 114 9.29 -12.60 9.91
CA LEU A 114 8.21 -13.42 10.44
C LEU A 114 8.41 -14.91 10.14
N MET A 115 8.84 -15.27 8.93
CA MET A 115 9.18 -16.64 8.56
C MET A 115 10.34 -17.19 9.40
N ASN A 116 11.39 -16.39 9.60
CA ASN A 116 12.51 -16.75 10.47
C ASN A 116 12.04 -16.96 11.91
N LYS A 117 11.23 -16.02 12.44
CA LYS A 117 10.64 -16.13 13.78
C LYS A 117 9.79 -17.39 13.91
N LEU A 118 8.96 -17.68 12.92
CA LEU A 118 8.16 -18.91 12.85
C LEU A 118 9.09 -20.12 12.90
N SER A 119 10.13 -20.19 12.06
CA SER A 119 11.01 -21.36 11.97
C SER A 119 11.76 -21.72 13.26
N VAL A 120 12.08 -20.73 14.10
CA VAL A 120 12.84 -20.92 15.34
C VAL A 120 11.96 -20.98 16.60
N ILE A 121 10.65 -20.72 16.48
CA ILE A 121 9.77 -20.68 17.65
C ILE A 121 9.66 -22.07 18.28
N LYS A 122 9.93 -22.13 19.59
CA LYS A 122 9.80 -23.32 20.43
C LYS A 122 9.06 -22.96 21.70
N HIS A 123 8.26 -23.89 22.20
CA HIS A 123 7.51 -23.69 23.42
C HIS A 123 8.47 -23.61 24.62
N GLY A 124 8.50 -22.46 25.28
CA GLY A 124 9.32 -22.25 26.48
C GLY A 124 8.75 -22.94 27.71
N LYS A 125 9.61 -23.36 28.65
CA LYS A 125 9.18 -24.04 29.89
C LYS A 125 8.27 -23.20 30.80
N SER A 126 8.37 -21.87 30.71
CA SER A 126 7.61 -20.92 31.53
C SER A 126 6.39 -20.33 30.83
N ARG A 127 6.16 -20.66 29.55
CA ARG A 127 5.09 -20.08 28.73
C ARG A 127 3.88 -21.00 28.69
N SER A 128 2.68 -20.43 28.68
CA SER A 128 1.48 -21.25 28.52
C SER A 128 1.31 -21.73 27.07
N MET A 129 0.68 -22.88 26.91
CA MET A 129 0.33 -23.43 25.60
C MET A 129 -0.55 -22.47 24.80
N HIS A 130 -1.47 -21.77 25.48
CA HIS A 130 -2.38 -20.83 24.86
C HIS A 130 -1.64 -19.62 24.26
N GLU A 131 -0.71 -19.02 25.01
CA GLU A 131 0.14 -17.93 24.52
C GLU A 131 1.03 -18.36 23.35
N HIS A 132 1.49 -19.61 23.36
CA HIS A 132 2.31 -20.18 22.28
C HIS A 132 1.50 -20.33 20.98
N ILE A 133 0.29 -20.90 21.08
CA ILE A 133 -0.63 -21.04 19.94
C ILE A 133 -1.04 -19.68 19.39
N MET A 134 -1.36 -18.71 20.27
CA MET A 134 -1.77 -17.38 19.84
C MET A 134 -0.66 -16.66 19.06
N GLU A 135 0.61 -16.75 19.50
CA GLU A 135 1.70 -16.13 18.75
C GLU A 135 1.91 -16.77 17.38
N ILE A 136 1.85 -18.09 17.28
CA ILE A 136 1.98 -18.79 15.99
C ILE A 136 0.84 -18.38 15.04
N ARG A 137 -0.39 -18.26 15.55
CA ARG A 137 -1.54 -17.77 14.77
C ARG A 137 -1.40 -16.32 14.35
N ASP A 138 -0.92 -15.44 15.23
CA ASP A 138 -0.68 -14.03 14.92
C ASP A 138 0.39 -13.87 13.82
N ILE A 139 1.48 -14.64 13.90
CA ILE A 139 2.51 -14.66 12.85
C ILE A 139 1.91 -15.14 11.51
N ALA A 140 1.12 -16.22 11.52
CA ALA A 140 0.48 -16.72 10.30
C ALA A 140 -0.52 -15.70 9.70
N ALA A 141 -1.29 -15.01 10.55
CA ALA A 141 -2.21 -13.96 10.11
C ALA A 141 -1.47 -12.77 9.49
N LYS A 142 -0.34 -12.36 10.07
CA LYS A 142 0.53 -11.31 9.49
C LYS A 142 1.22 -11.74 8.20
N LEU A 143 1.61 -13.00 8.08
CA LEU A 143 2.15 -13.52 6.81
C LEU A 143 1.09 -13.50 5.70
N ARG A 144 -0.18 -13.77 6.05
CA ARG A 144 -1.30 -13.69 5.11
C ARG A 144 -1.53 -12.27 4.57
N SER A 145 -1.29 -11.22 5.35
CA SER A 145 -1.38 -9.83 4.84
C SER A 145 -0.27 -9.49 3.84
N PHE A 146 0.78 -10.31 3.75
CA PHE A 146 1.83 -10.23 2.73
C PHE A 146 1.62 -11.26 1.60
N GLU A 147 0.40 -11.76 1.42
CA GLU A 147 0.04 -12.79 0.42
C GLU A 147 0.76 -14.14 0.62
N ILE A 148 1.31 -14.40 1.81
CA ILE A 148 1.93 -15.68 2.15
C ILE A 148 0.92 -16.52 2.93
N GLU A 149 0.29 -17.47 2.24
CA GLU A 149 -0.71 -18.34 2.83
C GLU A 149 -0.06 -19.57 3.49
N ILE A 150 -0.35 -19.79 4.78
CA ILE A 150 0.03 -20.98 5.52
C ILE A 150 -1.22 -21.83 5.71
N SER A 151 -1.20 -23.07 5.24
CA SER A 151 -2.35 -23.96 5.40
C SER A 151 -2.57 -24.31 6.88
N ASP A 152 -3.84 -24.45 7.28
CA ASP A 152 -4.20 -24.87 8.63
C ASP A 152 -3.56 -26.21 9.01
N SER A 153 -3.48 -27.15 8.06
CA SER A 153 -2.83 -28.44 8.26
C SER A 153 -1.35 -28.30 8.59
N PHE A 154 -0.61 -27.45 7.87
CA PHE A 154 0.78 -27.16 8.17
C PHE A 154 0.92 -26.50 9.53
N LEU A 155 0.07 -25.51 9.83
CA LEU A 155 0.11 -24.77 11.09
C LEU A 155 -0.10 -25.69 12.31
N VAL A 156 -1.05 -26.64 12.22
CA VAL A 156 -1.29 -27.64 13.28
C VAL A 156 -0.06 -28.53 13.48
N HIS A 157 0.51 -29.08 12.40
CA HIS A 157 1.72 -29.90 12.49
C HIS A 157 2.91 -29.10 13.03
N PHE A 158 3.04 -27.84 12.63
CA PHE A 158 4.09 -26.95 13.09
C PHE A 158 4.00 -26.69 14.60
N ILE A 159 2.79 -26.39 15.11
CA ILE A 159 2.54 -26.20 16.55
C ILE A 159 2.96 -27.45 17.32
N LEU A 160 2.54 -28.64 16.88
CA LEU A 160 2.90 -29.90 17.55
C LEU A 160 4.42 -30.13 17.59
N ASN A 161 5.12 -29.85 16.48
CA ASN A 161 6.58 -29.99 16.37
C ASN A 161 7.38 -28.92 17.13
N SER A 162 6.71 -27.87 17.60
CA SER A 162 7.33 -26.78 18.37
C SER A 162 7.25 -27.00 19.89
N LEU A 163 6.54 -28.03 20.35
CA LEU A 163 6.39 -28.35 21.77
C LEU A 163 7.68 -28.99 22.34
N PRO A 164 7.89 -28.94 23.67
CA PRO A 164 9.04 -29.59 24.29
C PRO A 164 8.93 -31.11 24.08
N THR A 165 10.06 -31.75 23.81
CA THR A 165 10.18 -33.21 23.77
C THR A 165 10.33 -33.78 25.18
#